data_AF-A0A7R9Q5J3-F1
#
_entry.id   AF-A0A7R9Q5J3-F1
#
_cell.length_a   1.000
_cell.length_b   1.000
_cell.length_c   1.000
_cell.angle_alpha   90.00
_cell.angle_beta   90.00
_cell.angle_gamma   90.00
#
_symmetry.space_group_name_H-M   'P 1'
#
loop_
_entity.id
_entity.type
_entity.pdbx_description
1 polymer ?
#
loop_
_entity_poly.entity_id
_entity_poly.type
_entity_poly.pdbx_seq_one_letter_code
_entity_poly.pdbx_strand_id
1 'polypeptide(L)'
;LSYIGQDVQQIPLNIVKIYSQYAVKLDLSFNIIDNLDGIEKFTNLKELILDNNLINDDSIKLSYNPSLHTLSLNKNKLTDLERLLTHLSEKCPNVTFLSLLGNNACPDQLSNNSQNDEQDYERYRRYVIYRLPFLKFLDSTRVTGEERRDANLKGQYLRTIRPNDQMFENNDERRVVRQLFTPLPNQCNSSGNHFGAYGPLKHRYTGKHSEGNRFIRNHEL
;
A
#
# COMPACT_ATOMS: atom_id res chain seq x y z
N LEU A 1 -20.46 -15.99 -14.56
CA LEU A 1 -20.70 -17.07 -13.60
C LEU A 1 -20.63 -16.48 -12.21
N SER A 2 -21.62 -16.76 -11.37
CA SER A 2 -21.64 -16.35 -9.98
C SER A 2 -21.75 -17.61 -9.12
N TYR A 3 -20.84 -17.77 -8.17
CA TYR A 3 -20.74 -18.91 -7.27
C TYR A 3 -20.39 -18.40 -5.86
N ILE A 4 -21.38 -17.79 -5.23
CA ILE A 4 -21.28 -16.98 -4.02
C ILE A 4 -21.84 -17.78 -2.83
N GLY A 5 -21.24 -17.64 -1.63
CA GLY A 5 -21.88 -18.13 -0.40
C GLY A 5 -21.93 -19.65 -0.26
N GLN A 6 -20.93 -20.36 -0.80
CA GLN A 6 -20.88 -21.83 -0.84
C GLN A 6 -19.84 -22.43 0.12
N ASP A 7 -19.17 -21.59 0.92
CA ASP A 7 -18.13 -21.98 1.87
C ASP A 7 -17.03 -22.87 1.25
N VAL A 8 -16.70 -22.63 -0.02
CA VAL A 8 -15.62 -23.36 -0.69
C VAL A 8 -14.26 -22.74 -0.40
N GLN A 9 -13.24 -23.59 -0.20
CA GLN A 9 -11.85 -23.17 0.03
C GLN A 9 -11.05 -22.96 -1.27
N GLN A 10 -11.52 -23.52 -2.37
CA GLN A 10 -10.88 -23.45 -3.68
C GLN A 10 -11.93 -23.44 -4.79
N ILE A 11 -11.55 -23.04 -6.00
CA ILE A 11 -12.43 -23.05 -7.16
C ILE A 11 -12.85 -24.50 -7.48
N PRO A 12 -14.14 -24.85 -7.42
CA PRO A 12 -14.58 -26.22 -7.67
C PRO A 12 -14.20 -26.73 -9.07
N LEU A 13 -13.65 -27.95 -9.15
CA LEU A 13 -13.17 -28.52 -10.42
C LEU A 13 -14.26 -28.67 -11.49
N ASN A 14 -15.51 -28.92 -11.09
CA ASN A 14 -16.65 -28.95 -11.99
C ASN A 14 -16.89 -27.58 -12.64
N ILE A 15 -16.75 -26.49 -11.87
CA ILE A 15 -16.88 -25.13 -12.38
C ILE A 15 -15.78 -24.82 -13.38
N VAL A 16 -14.54 -25.16 -13.05
CA VAL A 16 -13.40 -25.00 -13.95
C VAL A 16 -13.65 -25.76 -15.26
N LYS A 17 -14.04 -27.04 -15.18
CA LYS A 17 -14.27 -27.88 -16.38
C LYS A 17 -15.37 -27.35 -17.28
N ILE A 18 -16.48 -26.88 -16.71
CA ILE A 18 -17.66 -26.49 -17.49
C ILE A 18 -17.52 -25.06 -18.02
N TYR A 19 -16.99 -24.13 -17.22
CA TYR A 19 -17.08 -22.70 -17.50
C TYR A 19 -15.77 -22.02 -17.87
N SER A 20 -14.60 -22.65 -17.70
CA SER A 20 -13.30 -22.02 -17.95
C SER A 20 -13.16 -21.35 -19.32
N GLN A 21 -13.66 -21.99 -20.38
CA GLN A 21 -13.54 -21.47 -21.74
C GLN A 21 -14.55 -20.36 -22.08
N TYR A 22 -15.67 -20.30 -21.35
CA TYR A 22 -16.82 -19.44 -21.68
C TYR A 22 -16.99 -18.25 -20.73
N ALA A 23 -16.53 -18.37 -19.49
CA ALA A 23 -16.75 -17.36 -18.46
C ALA A 23 -15.91 -16.11 -18.72
N VAL A 24 -16.60 -15.02 -19.05
CA VAL A 24 -16.03 -13.67 -19.18
C VAL A 24 -16.04 -12.94 -17.84
N LYS A 25 -16.99 -13.28 -16.96
CA LYS A 25 -17.15 -12.72 -15.62
C LYS A 25 -17.25 -13.85 -14.61
N LEU A 26 -16.49 -13.77 -13.53
CA LEU A 26 -16.47 -14.75 -12.46
C LEU A 26 -16.58 -14.05 -11.12
N ASP A 27 -17.65 -14.35 -10.41
CA ASP A 27 -17.89 -13.89 -9.05
C ASP A 27 -17.86 -15.09 -8.09
N LEU A 28 -16.90 -15.07 -7.18
CA LEU A 28 -16.65 -16.09 -6.17
C LEU A 28 -16.69 -15.48 -4.76
N SER A 29 -17.42 -14.38 -4.60
CA SER A 29 -17.49 -13.64 -3.35
C SER A 29 -18.16 -14.45 -2.22
N PHE A 30 -17.91 -14.07 -0.96
CA PHE A 30 -18.50 -14.69 0.23
C PHE A 30 -18.29 -16.21 0.28
N ASN A 31 -17.06 -16.65 0.01
CA ASN A 31 -16.64 -18.03 0.27
C ASN A 31 -15.50 -18.00 1.31
N ILE A 32 -14.80 -19.11 1.47
CA ILE A 32 -13.61 -19.21 2.33
C ILE A 32 -12.37 -19.51 1.49
N ILE A 33 -12.32 -18.96 0.27
CA ILE A 33 -11.27 -19.28 -0.70
C ILE A 33 -9.93 -18.76 -0.17
N ASP A 34 -8.98 -19.68 0.02
CA ASP A 34 -7.59 -19.40 0.36
C ASP A 34 -6.62 -19.92 -0.71
N ASN A 35 -7.14 -20.55 -1.76
CA ASN A 35 -6.40 -21.03 -2.92
C ASN A 35 -7.13 -20.75 -4.24
N LEU A 36 -6.44 -20.10 -5.18
CA LEU A 36 -6.96 -19.74 -6.51
C LEU A 36 -6.58 -20.73 -7.62
N ASP A 37 -6.08 -21.92 -7.28
CA ASP A 37 -5.77 -22.95 -8.28
C ASP A 37 -6.96 -23.23 -9.21
N GLY A 38 -6.67 -23.32 -10.52
CA GLY A 38 -7.66 -23.48 -11.57
C GLY A 38 -8.12 -22.16 -12.19
N ILE A 39 -7.81 -21.00 -11.58
CA ILE A 39 -8.12 -19.69 -12.17
C ILE A 39 -7.40 -19.46 -13.51
N GLU A 40 -6.22 -20.06 -13.69
CA GLU A 40 -5.43 -19.97 -14.92
C GLU A 40 -6.11 -20.59 -16.14
N LYS A 41 -7.11 -21.45 -15.92
CA LYS A 41 -7.92 -22.02 -17.00
C LYS A 41 -8.90 -21.02 -17.60
N PHE A 42 -9.24 -19.95 -16.87
CA PHE A 42 -10.20 -18.93 -17.32
C PHE A 42 -9.54 -17.90 -18.23
N THR A 43 -9.14 -18.32 -19.43
CA THR A 43 -8.32 -17.52 -20.36
C THR A 43 -9.03 -16.31 -20.95
N ASN A 44 -10.37 -16.29 -20.95
CA ASN A 44 -11.20 -15.20 -21.49
C ASN A 44 -11.75 -14.25 -20.41
N LEU A 45 -11.27 -14.38 -19.17
CA LEU A 45 -11.84 -13.70 -18.02
C LEU A 45 -11.51 -12.20 -18.02
N LYS A 46 -12.56 -11.36 -18.06
CA LYS A 46 -12.48 -9.90 -18.03
C LYS A 46 -12.79 -9.30 -16.66
N GLU A 47 -13.64 -9.95 -15.88
CA GLU A 47 -14.06 -9.49 -14.55
C GLU A 47 -13.94 -10.62 -13.54
N LEU A 48 -13.17 -10.39 -12.47
CA LEU A 48 -12.97 -11.31 -11.36
C LEU A 48 -13.31 -10.63 -10.05
N ILE A 49 -14.32 -11.15 -9.35
CA ILE A 49 -14.76 -10.66 -8.04
C ILE A 49 -14.53 -11.77 -7.02
N LEU A 50 -13.74 -11.46 -6.00
CA LEU A 50 -13.25 -12.37 -4.96
C LEU A 50 -13.47 -11.77 -3.55
N ASP A 51 -14.49 -10.95 -3.41
CA ASP A 51 -14.74 -10.21 -2.17
C ASP A 51 -15.14 -11.14 -1.02
N ASN A 52 -14.74 -10.82 0.21
CA ASN A 52 -15.04 -11.63 1.40
C ASN A 52 -14.59 -13.09 1.25
N ASN A 53 -13.27 -13.29 1.11
CA ASN A 53 -12.61 -14.59 1.08
C ASN A 53 -11.40 -14.58 2.06
N LEU A 54 -10.57 -15.62 2.02
CA LEU A 54 -9.39 -15.79 2.88
C LEU A 54 -8.07 -15.66 2.09
N ILE A 55 -8.09 -14.95 0.96
CA ILE A 55 -6.94 -14.81 0.06
C ILE A 55 -5.83 -14.01 0.75
N ASN A 56 -4.66 -14.63 0.89
CA ASN A 56 -3.44 -14.04 1.41
C ASN A 56 -2.39 -13.82 0.29
N ASP A 57 -1.24 -13.24 0.63
CA ASP A 57 -0.18 -12.89 -0.33
C ASP A 57 0.43 -14.09 -1.08
N ASP A 58 0.33 -15.30 -0.55
CA ASP A 58 0.83 -16.52 -1.19
C ASP A 58 -0.22 -17.21 -2.07
N SER A 59 -1.49 -16.96 -1.82
CA SER A 59 -2.62 -17.51 -2.59
C SER A 59 -2.89 -16.76 -3.89
N ILE A 60 -2.48 -15.49 -4.00
CA ILE A 60 -2.74 -14.63 -5.17
C ILE A 60 -1.77 -14.93 -6.33
N LYS A 61 -1.87 -16.14 -6.88
CA LYS A 61 -1.03 -16.63 -8.00
C LYS A 61 -1.77 -16.58 -9.33
N LEU A 62 -2.02 -15.37 -9.82
CA LEU A 62 -2.59 -15.18 -11.16
C LEU A 62 -1.59 -15.53 -12.28
N SER A 63 -2.08 -16.17 -13.33
CA SER A 63 -1.36 -16.36 -14.59
C SER A 63 -1.49 -15.13 -15.50
N TYR A 64 -0.67 -15.04 -16.54
CA TYR A 64 -0.75 -13.94 -17.51
C TYR A 64 -2.14 -13.90 -18.17
N ASN A 65 -2.91 -12.87 -17.84
CA ASN A 65 -4.25 -12.62 -18.35
C ASN A 65 -4.37 -11.15 -18.78
N PRO A 66 -4.09 -10.84 -20.05
CA PRO A 66 -4.22 -9.49 -20.59
C PRO A 66 -5.69 -9.10 -20.84
N SER A 67 -6.63 -10.03 -20.71
CA SER A 67 -8.06 -9.75 -20.89
C SER A 67 -8.74 -9.29 -19.60
N LEU A 68 -8.09 -9.40 -18.44
CA LEU A 68 -8.64 -8.97 -17.16
C LEU A 68 -8.61 -7.44 -17.03
N HIS A 69 -9.79 -6.84 -16.86
CA HIS A 69 -9.95 -5.39 -16.72
C HIS A 69 -10.48 -4.99 -15.34
N THR A 70 -11.23 -5.86 -14.68
CA THR A 70 -11.85 -5.62 -13.38
C THR A 70 -11.42 -6.70 -12.40
N LEU A 71 -10.82 -6.28 -11.29
CA LEU A 71 -10.45 -7.14 -10.18
C LEU A 71 -10.94 -6.54 -8.86
N SER A 72 -11.72 -7.31 -8.11
CA SER A 72 -12.16 -6.95 -6.77
C SER A 72 -11.71 -8.00 -5.78
N LEU A 73 -10.98 -7.57 -4.75
CA LEU A 73 -10.38 -8.42 -3.70
C LEU A 73 -10.74 -7.86 -2.31
N ASN A 74 -11.90 -7.24 -2.16
CA ASN A 74 -12.27 -6.59 -0.89
C ASN A 74 -12.37 -7.61 0.25
N LYS A 75 -12.02 -7.20 1.47
CA LYS A 75 -12.14 -8.01 2.70
C LYS A 75 -11.48 -9.39 2.57
N ASN A 76 -10.21 -9.40 2.16
CA ASN A 76 -9.34 -10.57 2.13
C ASN A 76 -8.23 -10.42 3.19
N LYS A 77 -7.19 -11.26 3.12
CA LYS A 77 -6.08 -11.33 4.07
C LYS A 77 -4.74 -10.88 3.45
N LEU A 78 -4.80 -9.99 2.46
CA LEU A 78 -3.61 -9.44 1.81
C LEU A 78 -2.88 -8.48 2.76
N THR A 79 -1.57 -8.62 2.90
CA THR A 79 -0.74 -7.78 3.78
C THR A 79 0.35 -7.03 3.00
N ASP A 80 0.86 -7.59 1.91
CA ASP A 80 1.94 -7.02 1.11
C ASP A 80 1.39 -6.38 -0.18
N LEU A 81 1.09 -5.08 -0.08
CA LEU A 81 0.60 -4.30 -1.21
C LEU A 81 1.60 -4.27 -2.38
N GLU A 82 2.89 -4.18 -2.10
CA GLU A 82 3.90 -4.04 -3.15
C GLU A 82 4.02 -5.32 -3.96
N ARG A 83 4.07 -6.47 -3.29
CA ARG A 83 4.09 -7.78 -3.95
C ARG A 83 2.85 -7.96 -4.83
N LEU A 84 1.67 -7.60 -4.33
CA LEU A 84 0.43 -7.64 -5.10
C LEU A 84 0.49 -6.75 -6.35
N LEU A 85 0.87 -5.47 -6.20
CA LEU A 85 0.90 -4.53 -7.33
C LEU A 85 1.95 -4.93 -8.38
N THR A 86 3.09 -5.45 -7.94
CA THR A 86 4.12 -6.00 -8.85
C THR A 86 3.53 -7.15 -9.65
N HIS A 87 2.92 -8.12 -8.96
CA HIS A 87 2.29 -9.29 -9.59
C HIS A 87 1.19 -8.88 -10.59
N LEU A 88 0.33 -7.93 -10.22
CA LEU A 88 -0.73 -7.43 -11.10
C LEU A 88 -0.15 -6.71 -12.34
N SER A 89 0.91 -5.91 -12.18
CA SER A 89 1.52 -5.21 -13.30
C SER A 89 2.13 -6.17 -14.34
N GLU A 90 2.65 -7.31 -13.90
CA GLU A 90 3.26 -8.33 -14.77
C GLU A 90 2.22 -9.26 -15.40
N LYS A 91 1.22 -9.71 -14.62
CA LYS A 91 0.28 -10.75 -15.04
C LYS A 91 -1.01 -10.20 -15.61
N CYS A 92 -1.44 -9.02 -15.18
CA CYS A 92 -2.72 -8.42 -15.57
C CYS A 92 -2.53 -6.95 -16.01
N PRO A 93 -1.78 -6.69 -17.09
CA PRO A 93 -1.34 -5.34 -17.47
C PRO A 93 -2.48 -4.38 -17.85
N ASN A 94 -3.65 -4.91 -18.19
CA ASN A 94 -4.81 -4.13 -18.66
C ASN A 94 -5.89 -3.92 -17.57
N VAL A 95 -5.55 -4.14 -16.30
CA VAL A 95 -6.47 -3.86 -15.19
C VAL A 95 -6.77 -2.36 -15.15
N THR A 96 -8.06 -2.03 -15.21
CA THR A 96 -8.57 -0.66 -15.17
C THR A 96 -9.44 -0.39 -13.95
N PHE A 97 -9.96 -1.43 -13.30
CA PHE A 97 -10.70 -1.35 -12.05
C PHE A 97 -10.06 -2.28 -11.04
N LEU A 98 -9.68 -1.73 -9.89
CA LEU A 98 -9.13 -2.46 -8.75
C LEU A 98 -9.85 -2.04 -7.47
N SER A 99 -10.21 -2.99 -6.61
CA SER A 99 -10.75 -2.70 -5.27
C SER A 99 -10.08 -3.59 -4.24
N LEU A 100 -9.50 -3.00 -3.19
CA LEU A 100 -8.71 -3.66 -2.14
C LEU A 100 -9.19 -3.32 -0.73
N LEU A 101 -10.36 -2.69 -0.59
CA LEU A 101 -10.91 -2.24 0.68
C LEU A 101 -11.01 -3.38 1.71
N GLY A 102 -10.70 -3.10 2.97
CA GLY A 102 -10.79 -4.07 4.06
C GLY A 102 -9.71 -5.17 4.05
N ASN A 103 -8.61 -4.98 3.32
CA ASN A 103 -7.39 -5.79 3.47
C ASN A 103 -6.40 -5.11 4.42
N ASN A 104 -5.55 -5.91 5.08
CA ASN A 104 -4.49 -5.38 5.95
C ASN A 104 -3.42 -4.58 5.18
N ALA A 105 -3.26 -4.85 3.89
CA ALA A 105 -2.42 -4.10 2.96
C ALA A 105 -2.97 -2.69 2.65
N CYS A 106 -4.26 -2.46 2.88
CA CYS A 106 -4.94 -1.20 2.59
C CYS A 106 -5.21 -0.44 3.90
N PRO A 107 -4.96 0.88 3.97
CA PRO A 107 -5.60 1.74 4.96
C PRO A 107 -7.10 1.74 4.69
N ASP A 108 -7.88 1.32 5.68
CA ASP A 108 -9.33 1.29 5.57
C ASP A 108 -9.88 2.67 5.95
N GLN A 109 -10.61 3.30 5.03
CA GLN A 109 -11.28 4.58 5.29
C GLN A 109 -12.41 4.44 6.33
N LEU A 110 -12.84 3.21 6.65
CA LEU A 110 -14.05 2.95 7.43
C LEU A 110 -13.80 2.46 8.87
N SER A 111 -12.62 1.93 9.20
CA SER A 111 -12.41 1.26 10.50
C SER A 111 -11.71 2.08 11.57
N ASN A 112 -11.09 3.23 11.26
CA ASN A 112 -10.50 4.10 12.27
C ASN A 112 -10.80 5.57 11.97
N ASN A 113 -11.28 6.31 12.97
CA ASN A 113 -11.75 7.70 12.87
C ASN A 113 -10.62 8.70 13.20
N SER A 114 -9.38 8.41 12.85
CA SER A 114 -8.25 9.31 13.17
C SER A 114 -7.89 10.18 11.97
N GLN A 115 -7.47 11.41 12.20
CA GLN A 115 -7.05 12.35 11.13
C GLN A 115 -5.88 11.83 10.28
N ASN A 116 -5.14 10.82 10.76
CA ASN A 116 -4.05 10.20 10.03
C ASN A 116 -4.55 9.25 8.92
N ASP A 117 -5.78 8.74 9.03
CA ASP A 117 -6.33 7.74 8.13
C ASP A 117 -6.61 8.29 6.73
N GLU A 118 -7.04 9.55 6.62
CA GLU A 118 -7.25 10.21 5.34
C GLU A 118 -5.92 10.41 4.60
N GLN A 119 -4.89 10.90 5.29
CA GLN A 119 -3.56 11.08 4.69
C GLN A 119 -2.94 9.76 4.25
N ASP A 120 -3.08 8.71 5.06
CA ASP A 120 -2.54 7.39 4.75
C ASP A 120 -3.28 6.74 3.58
N TYR A 121 -4.60 6.89 3.50
CA TYR A 121 -5.36 6.48 2.32
C TYR A 121 -4.91 7.23 1.08
N GLU A 122 -4.72 8.54 1.19
CA GLU A 122 -4.28 9.34 0.06
C GLU A 122 -2.87 8.92 -0.39
N ARG A 123 -1.95 8.60 0.53
CA ARG A 123 -0.62 8.06 0.15
C ARG A 123 -0.73 6.71 -0.56
N TYR A 124 -1.51 5.80 0.01
CA TYR A 124 -1.83 4.50 -0.58
C TYR A 124 -2.38 4.66 -2.01
N ARG A 125 -3.36 5.53 -2.18
CA ARG A 125 -4.04 5.78 -3.45
C ARG A 125 -3.08 6.24 -4.54
N ARG A 126 -2.23 7.24 -4.27
CA ARG A 126 -1.22 7.67 -5.26
C ARG A 126 -0.17 6.60 -5.52
N TYR A 127 0.21 5.82 -4.51
CA TYR A 127 1.15 4.72 -4.72
C TYR A 127 0.59 3.66 -5.67
N VAL A 128 -0.66 3.24 -5.47
CA VAL A 128 -1.34 2.28 -6.36
C VAL A 128 -1.45 2.84 -7.78
N ILE A 129 -1.87 4.10 -7.93
CA ILE A 129 -1.98 4.77 -9.26
C ILE A 129 -0.62 4.84 -9.95
N TYR A 130 0.45 5.12 -9.21
CA TYR A 130 1.82 5.13 -9.74
C TYR A 130 2.25 3.75 -10.24
N ARG A 131 1.96 2.69 -9.48
CA ARG A 131 2.32 1.31 -9.85
C ARG A 131 1.46 0.74 -10.99
N LEU A 132 0.21 1.18 -11.11
CA LEU A 132 -0.75 0.74 -12.13
C LEU A 132 -1.20 1.95 -12.97
N PRO A 133 -0.35 2.43 -13.91
CA PRO A 133 -0.60 3.69 -14.60
C PRO A 133 -1.84 3.67 -15.49
N PHE A 134 -2.40 2.52 -15.86
CA PHE A 134 -3.61 2.44 -16.69
C PHE A 134 -4.92 2.34 -15.88
N LEU A 135 -4.83 2.38 -14.55
CA LEU A 135 -5.98 2.25 -13.65
C LEU A 135 -6.95 3.42 -13.83
N LYS A 136 -8.24 3.13 -14.01
CA LYS A 136 -9.33 4.11 -14.17
C LYS A 136 -10.17 4.26 -12.91
N PHE A 137 -10.29 3.20 -12.12
CA PHE A 137 -11.03 3.17 -10.87
C PHE A 137 -10.25 2.42 -9.79
N LEU A 138 -10.19 3.01 -8.60
CA LEU A 138 -9.61 2.39 -7.40
C LEU A 138 -10.62 2.54 -6.25
N ASP A 139 -10.94 1.43 -5.58
CA ASP A 139 -11.84 1.38 -4.42
C ASP A 139 -13.16 2.13 -4.63
N SER A 140 -13.84 1.84 -5.75
CA SER A 140 -15.12 2.45 -6.14
C SER A 140 -15.06 3.92 -6.60
N THR A 141 -13.91 4.59 -6.56
CA THR A 141 -13.76 5.98 -7.02
C THR A 141 -12.93 6.07 -8.29
N ARG A 142 -13.29 7.01 -9.18
CA ARG A 142 -12.56 7.23 -10.44
C ARG A 142 -11.22 7.90 -10.17
N VAL A 143 -10.18 7.45 -10.88
CA VAL A 143 -8.88 8.11 -10.91
C VAL A 143 -8.96 9.36 -11.78
N THR A 144 -8.68 10.50 -11.19
CA THR A 144 -8.63 11.82 -11.81
C THR A 144 -7.29 12.07 -12.49
N GLY A 145 -7.26 13.06 -13.39
CA GLY A 145 -6.01 13.49 -14.03
C GLY A 145 -5.03 14.17 -13.06
N GLU A 146 -5.53 14.75 -11.97
CA GLU A 146 -4.71 15.38 -10.93
C GLU A 146 -4.00 14.34 -10.09
N GLU A 147 -4.72 13.35 -9.55
CA GLU A 147 -4.12 12.25 -8.79
C GLU A 147 -3.05 11.53 -9.60
N ARG A 148 -3.26 11.38 -10.92
CA ARG A 148 -2.29 10.78 -11.83
C ARG A 148 -1.03 11.61 -11.99
N ARG A 149 -1.15 12.93 -12.14
CA ARG A 149 0.02 13.83 -12.19
C ARG A 149 0.81 13.75 -10.89
N ASP A 150 0.10 13.80 -9.77
CA ASP A 150 0.71 13.73 -8.44
C ASP A 150 1.39 12.38 -8.17
N ALA A 151 0.73 11.29 -8.53
CA ALA A 151 1.29 9.94 -8.46
C ALA A 151 2.54 9.81 -9.32
N ASN A 152 2.57 10.37 -10.52
CA ASN A 152 3.76 10.33 -11.38
C ASN A 152 4.93 11.14 -10.80
N LEU A 153 4.65 12.25 -10.10
CA LEU A 153 5.68 13.10 -9.49
C LEU A 153 6.23 12.53 -8.18
N LYS A 154 5.36 11.98 -7.33
CA LYS A 154 5.69 11.64 -5.93
C LYS A 154 5.56 10.16 -5.61
N GLY A 155 4.86 9.38 -6.44
CA GLY A 155 4.42 8.02 -6.15
C GLY A 155 5.55 7.06 -5.76
N GLN A 156 6.74 7.19 -6.35
CA GLN A 156 7.89 6.36 -6.00
C GLN A 156 8.31 6.46 -4.51
N TYR A 157 8.01 7.58 -3.85
CA TYR A 157 8.33 7.84 -2.44
C TYR A 157 7.17 7.55 -1.49
N LEU A 158 6.01 7.14 -2.01
CA LEU A 158 4.80 6.89 -1.23
C LEU A 158 4.64 5.41 -0.84
N ARG A 159 5.70 4.61 -1.05
CA ARG A 159 5.75 3.23 -0.57
C ARG A 159 5.58 3.23 0.95
N THR A 160 4.46 2.67 1.41
CA THR A 160 4.15 2.58 2.83
C THR A 160 4.64 1.25 3.35
N ILE A 161 5.49 1.27 4.38
CA ILE A 161 5.92 0.07 5.11
C ILE A 161 5.21 0.12 6.45
N ARG A 162 4.36 -0.87 6.74
CA ARG A 162 3.80 -1.04 8.08
C ARG A 162 4.78 -1.90 8.89
N PRO A 163 5.41 -1.36 9.95
CA PRO A 163 6.23 -2.19 10.82
C PRO A 163 5.34 -3.26 11.45
N ASN A 164 5.84 -4.49 11.50
CA ASN A 164 5.11 -5.61 12.09
C ASN A 164 4.97 -5.35 13.61
N ASP A 165 3.78 -5.43 14.18
CA ASP A 165 3.57 -5.09 15.61
C ASP A 165 4.41 -5.99 16.55
N GLN A 166 4.74 -7.21 16.11
CA GLN A 166 5.66 -8.12 16.80
C GLN A 166 7.08 -7.56 16.97
N MET A 167 7.51 -6.59 16.15
CA MET A 167 8.80 -5.91 16.30
C MET A 167 8.86 -5.01 17.55
N PHE A 168 7.71 -4.73 18.17
CA PHE A 168 7.62 -3.87 19.36
C PHE A 168 7.55 -4.64 20.69
N GLU A 169 7.56 -5.99 20.67
CA GLU A 169 7.55 -6.81 21.89
C GLU A 169 8.95 -7.08 22.49
N ASN A 170 10.04 -6.80 21.76
CA ASN A 170 11.41 -6.90 22.30
C ASN A 170 11.74 -5.68 23.18
N ASN A 171 11.33 -5.75 24.45
CA ASN A 171 11.44 -4.67 25.44
C ASN A 171 12.87 -4.35 25.93
N ASP A 172 13.90 -5.12 25.55
CA ASP A 172 15.26 -4.94 26.08
C ASP A 172 16.11 -3.92 25.31
N GLU A 173 15.97 -3.80 23.98
CA GLU A 173 16.78 -2.86 23.18
C GLU A 173 16.32 -1.40 23.29
N ARG A 174 15.06 -1.16 23.66
CA ARG A 174 14.48 0.20 23.83
C ARG A 174 15.13 0.99 24.96
N ARG A 175 15.72 0.33 25.96
CA ARG A 175 16.44 1.01 27.06
C ARG A 175 17.71 1.70 26.58
N VAL A 176 18.41 1.13 25.59
CA VAL A 176 19.69 1.67 25.10
C VAL A 176 19.46 2.86 24.18
N VAL A 177 18.48 2.79 23.28
CA VAL A 177 18.20 3.89 22.33
C VAL A 177 17.62 5.12 23.03
N ARG A 178 16.82 4.95 24.08
CA ARG A 178 16.33 6.07 24.91
C ARG A 178 17.44 6.85 25.61
N GLN A 179 18.59 6.22 25.88
CA GLN A 179 19.74 6.91 26.49
C GLN A 179 20.54 7.76 25.49
N LEU A 180 20.42 7.48 24.19
CA LEU A 180 21.12 8.19 23.11
C LEU A 180 20.26 9.25 22.42
N PHE A 181 18.95 9.20 22.61
CA PHE A 181 18.01 10.15 22.02
C PHE A 181 17.93 11.41 22.88
N THR A 182 18.59 12.50 22.46
CA THR A 182 18.31 13.84 22.98
C THR A 182 17.25 14.48 22.10
N PRO A 183 15.95 14.45 22.49
CA PRO A 183 14.92 15.12 21.73
C PRO A 183 15.22 16.62 21.63
N LEU A 184 14.74 17.24 20.55
CA LEU A 184 14.70 18.70 20.46
C LEU A 184 13.94 19.23 21.69
N PRO A 185 14.47 20.27 22.36
CA PRO A 185 13.78 20.84 23.51
C PRO A 185 12.40 21.34 23.08
N ASN A 186 11.36 20.91 23.82
CA ASN A 186 10.00 21.40 23.65
C ASN A 186 9.92 22.87 24.09
N GLN A 187 10.42 23.79 23.27
CA GLN A 187 10.21 25.21 23.46
C GLN A 187 8.92 25.61 22.74
N CYS A 188 7.81 25.50 23.46
CA CYS A 188 6.59 26.26 23.16
C CYS A 188 6.86 27.70 23.62
N ASN A 189 7.33 28.56 22.72
CA ASN A 189 7.67 29.93 23.08
C ASN A 189 6.46 30.86 22.92
N SER A 190 6.00 31.42 24.03
CA SER A 190 5.46 32.78 24.03
C SER A 190 6.61 33.76 23.75
N SER A 191 6.42 34.64 22.76
CA SER A 191 7.41 35.64 22.34
C SER A 191 7.91 36.49 23.52
N GLY A 192 9.20 36.40 23.86
CA GLY A 192 9.84 37.38 24.76
C GLY A 192 11.02 36.89 25.61
N ASN A 193 11.11 35.61 25.96
CA ASN A 193 12.14 35.15 26.90
C ASN A 193 13.26 34.36 26.19
N HIS A 194 14.39 35.02 25.98
CA HIS A 194 15.64 34.40 25.53
C HIS A 194 16.36 33.79 26.75
N PHE A 195 16.44 32.46 26.81
CA PHE A 195 17.32 31.78 27.76
C PHE A 195 18.47 31.14 27.00
N GLY A 196 19.67 31.70 27.13
CA GLY A 196 20.90 31.07 26.66
C GLY A 196 21.25 29.89 27.56
N ALA A 197 21.38 28.69 26.97
CA ALA A 197 21.87 27.52 27.68
C ALA A 197 23.40 27.43 27.52
N TYR A 198 24.13 27.45 28.64
CA TYR A 198 25.57 27.19 28.66
C TYR A 198 25.82 25.71 28.92
N GLY A 199 26.60 25.07 28.05
CA GLY A 199 27.02 23.67 28.20
C GLY A 199 28.39 23.45 27.55
N PRO A 200 29.12 22.40 27.95
CA PRO A 200 30.43 22.10 27.38
C PRO A 200 30.28 21.73 25.90
N LEU A 201 30.90 22.54 25.03
CA LEU A 201 30.89 22.37 23.58
C LEU A 201 31.72 21.12 23.21
N LYS A 202 31.06 19.98 22.99
CA LYS A 202 31.72 18.73 22.61
C LYS A 202 32.34 18.77 21.21
N HIS A 203 31.81 19.60 20.31
CA HIS A 203 32.30 19.71 18.94
C HIS A 203 32.21 21.15 18.46
N ARG A 204 33.36 21.75 18.11
CA ARG A 204 33.43 23.06 17.47
C ARG A 204 33.58 22.86 15.97
N TYR A 205 32.51 23.06 15.23
CA TYR A 205 32.57 23.07 13.77
C TYR A 205 33.24 24.36 13.30
N THR A 206 34.38 24.24 12.63
CA THR A 206 35.20 25.39 12.21
C THR A 206 34.95 25.82 10.77
N GLY A 207 33.99 25.20 10.05
CA GLY A 207 33.56 25.59 8.70
C GLY A 207 34.62 25.43 7.59
N LYS A 208 35.89 25.23 7.92
CA LYS A 208 37.03 25.25 6.98
C LYS A 208 37.04 24.10 5.96
N HIS A 209 36.21 23.07 6.14
CA HIS A 209 36.21 21.87 5.29
C HIS A 209 34.81 21.46 4.82
N SER A 210 33.83 22.36 4.91
CA SER A 210 32.47 22.00 4.52
C SER A 210 32.19 22.39 3.08
N GLU A 211 32.02 21.37 2.25
CA GLU A 211 31.58 21.46 0.85
C GLU A 211 30.27 22.26 0.71
N GLY A 212 29.41 22.28 1.74
CA GLY A 212 28.11 22.96 1.73
C GLY A 212 28.17 24.48 1.85
N ASN A 213 29.27 25.05 2.36
CA ASN A 213 29.42 26.51 2.53
C ASN A 213 30.09 27.18 1.32
N ARG A 214 30.33 26.44 0.23
CA ARG A 214 31.06 26.94 -0.95
C ARG A 214 30.35 28.09 -1.67
N PHE A 215 29.05 28.29 -1.41
CA PHE A 215 28.21 29.27 -2.12
C PHE A 215 27.70 30.42 -1.25
N ILE A 216 27.98 30.42 0.06
CA ILE A 216 27.59 31.53 0.95
C ILE A 216 28.56 32.67 0.74
N ARG A 217 28.05 33.85 0.38
CA ARG A 217 28.85 35.05 0.15
C ARG A 217 28.72 35.99 1.34
N ASN A 218 29.79 36.72 1.65
CA ASN A 218 29.94 37.55 2.87
C ASN A 218 28.86 38.62 3.11
N HIS A 219 28.00 38.91 2.13
CA HIS A 219 26.88 39.83 2.26
C HIS A 219 25.60 39.17 2.79
N GLU A 220 25.62 37.86 3.04
CA GLU A 220 24.52 37.06 3.61
C GLU A 220 24.77 36.61 5.07
N LEU A 221 25.86 37.12 5.69
CA LEU A 221 26.23 36.86 7.08
C LEU A 221 25.96 38.05 7.98
#